data_AF-A0AA48MBA5-F1
#
_entry.id   AF-A0AA48MBA5-F1
#
_cell.length_a   1.000
_cell.length_b   1.000
_cell.length_c   1.000
_cell.angle_alpha   90.00
_cell.angle_beta   90.00
_cell.angle_gamma   90.00
#
_symmetry.space_group_name_H-M   'P 1'
#
loop_
_entity.id
_entity.type
_entity.pdbx_description
1 polymer ?
#
loop_
_entity_poly.entity_id
_entity_poly.type
_entity_poly.pdbx_seq_one_letter_code
_entity_poly.pdbx_strand_id
1 'polypeptide(L)' 'MVHSCFYLVRKSRLPRYTRKLIRLRIPFVLEETHRIISIPDGYVALVFPELPARQYQLVFRTFGFDGLPYPHV' A
#
# COMPACT_ATOMS: atom_id res chain seq x y z
N MET A 1 -8.27 -15.45 5.65
CA MET A 1 -8.77 -14.23 4.99
C MET A 1 -7.58 -13.49 4.43
N VAL A 2 -7.57 -13.27 3.12
CA VAL A 2 -6.57 -12.48 2.41
C VAL A 2 -7.21 -11.11 2.19
N HIS A 3 -6.49 -10.05 2.52
CA HIS A 3 -6.98 -8.69 2.35
C HIS A 3 -6.17 -7.99 1.28
N SER A 4 -6.86 -7.24 0.43
CA SER A 4 -6.23 -6.39 -0.56
C SER A 4 -6.58 -4.93 -0.27
N CYS A 5 -5.55 -4.12 -0.13
CA CYS A 5 -5.70 -2.70 0.19
C CYS A 5 -4.59 -1.89 -0.47
N PHE A 6 -4.81 -0.59 -0.57
CA PHE A 6 -3.76 0.32 -1.00
C PHE A 6 -3.69 1.54 -0.10
N TYR A 7 -2.53 2.19 -0.13
CA TYR A 7 -2.29 3.44 0.55
C TYR A 7 -1.69 4.43 -0.43
N LEU A 8 -2.29 5.61 -0.53
CA LEU A 8 -1.70 6.72 -1.29
C LEU A 8 -0.58 7.34 -0.46
N VAL A 9 0.61 7.41 -1.03
CA VAL A 9 1.79 7.93 -0.37
C VAL A 9 2.45 8.97 -1.25
N ARG A 10 2.84 10.11 -0.66
CA ARG A 10 3.65 11.12 -1.35
C ARG A 10 4.96 10.51 -1.83
N LYS A 11 5.35 10.77 -3.09
CA LYS A 11 6.63 10.31 -3.68
C LYS A 11 7.83 10.65 -2.79
N SER A 12 7.83 11.81 -2.15
CA SER A 12 8.89 12.23 -1.22
C SER A 12 9.04 11.35 0.02
N ARG A 13 7.96 10.69 0.47
CA ARG A 13 7.96 9.79 1.63
C ARG A 13 8.10 8.32 1.24
N LEU A 14 7.98 8.00 -0.06
CA LEU A 14 8.02 6.64 -0.57
C LEU A 14 9.26 5.84 -0.11
N PRO A 15 10.50 6.40 -0.15
CA PRO A 15 11.69 5.65 0.28
C PRO A 15 11.64 5.20 1.74
N ARG A 16 10.96 5.94 2.62
CA ARG A 16 10.81 5.59 4.04
C ARG A 16 9.91 4.36 4.21
N TYR A 17 8.81 4.32 3.48
CA TYR A 17 7.84 3.23 3.58
C TYR A 17 8.34 1.95 2.90
N THR A 18 8.87 2.04 1.68
CA THR A 18 9.37 0.87 0.94
C THR A 18 10.50 0.17 1.69
N ARG A 19 11.46 0.91 2.26
CA ARG A 19 12.52 0.33 3.11
C ARG A 19 11.96 -0.45 4.30
N LYS A 20 10.93 0.09 4.96
CA LYS A 20 10.29 -0.57 6.10
C LYS A 20 9.57 -1.86 5.66
N LEU A 21 8.83 -1.81 4.55
CA LEU A 21 8.13 -2.98 3.99
C LEU A 21 9.10 -4.09 3.57
N ILE A 22 10.19 -3.74 2.90
CA ILE A 22 11.27 -4.67 2.52
C ILE A 22 11.87 -5.32 3.76
N ARG A 23 12.22 -4.53 4.78
CA ARG A 23 12.79 -5.05 6.05
C ARG A 23 11.84 -6.03 6.75
N LEU A 24 10.54 -5.79 6.66
CA LEU A 24 9.50 -6.63 7.25
C LEU A 24 9.06 -7.78 6.34
N ARG A 25 9.66 -7.92 5.14
CA ARG A 25 9.29 -8.91 4.12
C ARG A 25 7.79 -8.88 3.77
N ILE A 26 7.21 -7.69 3.75
CA ILE A 26 5.82 -7.50 3.33
C ILE A 26 5.81 -7.32 1.80
N PRO A 27 5.05 -8.14 1.05
CA PRO A 27 4.90 -7.96 -0.40
C PRO A 27 4.08 -6.70 -0.68
N PHE A 28 4.52 -5.90 -1.65
CA PHE A 28 3.80 -4.71 -2.12
C PHE A 28 4.10 -4.45 -3.59
N VAL A 29 3.20 -3.73 -4.25
CA VAL A 29 3.33 -3.23 -5.63
C VAL A 29 3.23 -1.71 -5.60
N LEU A 30 3.99 -1.03 -6.46
CA LEU A 30 3.87 0.40 -6.68
C LEU A 30 3.05 0.65 -7.93
N GLU A 31 1.96 1.40 -7.80
CA GLU A 31 1.19 1.89 -8.93
C GLU A 31 1.29 3.40 -9.01
N GLU A 32 1.83 3.92 -10.11
CA GLU A 32 1.98 5.36 -10.33
C GLU A 32 0.85 5.93 -11.20
N THR A 33 0.27 5.12 -12.08
CA THR A 33 -0.88 5.46 -12.92
C THR A 33 -1.52 4.15 -13.38
N HIS A 34 -2.79 3.88 -13.04
CA HIS A 34 -3.57 2.88 -13.77
C HIS A 34 -5.09 3.02 -13.59
N ARG A 35 -5.81 2.47 -14.58
CA ARG A 35 -7.24 2.58 -14.92
C ARG A 35 -8.26 2.37 -13.78
N ILE A 36 -7.83 1.99 -12.58
CA ILE A 36 -8.68 1.56 -11.46
C ILE A 36 -8.66 2.57 -10.30
N ILE A 37 -7.57 3.33 -10.13
CA ILE A 37 -7.37 4.25 -9.00
C ILE A 37 -6.98 5.63 -9.51
N SER A 38 -7.74 6.66 -9.13
CA SER A 38 -7.34 8.05 -9.36
C SER A 38 -6.23 8.42 -8.37
N ILE A 39 -4.99 8.55 -8.86
CA ILE A 39 -3.83 8.90 -8.06
C ILE A 39 -3.49 10.37 -8.33
N PRO A 40 -3.52 11.25 -7.31
CA PRO A 40 -3.12 12.64 -7.48
C PRO A 40 -1.65 12.81 -7.84
N ASP A 41 -1.32 13.89 -8.54
CA ASP A 41 0.07 14.23 -8.86
C ASP A 41 0.95 14.30 -7.59
N GLY A 42 2.14 13.72 -7.69
CA GLY A 42 3.09 13.64 -6.56
C GLY A 42 2.79 12.53 -5.55
N TYR A 43 1.78 11.69 -5.79
CA TYR A 43 1.49 10.48 -5.02
C TYR A 43 1.77 9.21 -5.82
N VAL A 44 1.85 8.09 -5.10
CA VAL A 44 1.96 6.72 -5.62
C VAL A 44 1.09 5.84 -4.73
N ALA A 45 0.39 4.88 -5.32
CA ALA A 45 -0.33 3.86 -4.56
C ALA A 45 0.64 2.72 -4.19
N LEU A 46 0.75 2.46 -2.88
CA LEU A 46 1.33 1.22 -2.35
C LEU A 46 0.21 0.20 -2.27
N VAL A 47 0.19 -0.73 -3.22
CA VAL A 47 -0.84 -1.77 -3.34
C VAL A 47 -0.35 -3.04 -2.65
N PHE A 48 -1.24 -3.65 -1.89
CA PHE A 48 -1.01 -4.90 -1.19
C PHE A 48 -2.03 -5.92 -1.71
N PRO A 49 -1.69 -6.71 -2.75
CA PRO A 49 -2.66 -7.55 -3.45
C PRO A 49 -3.09 -8.75 -2.62
N GLU A 50 -2.20 -9.31 -1.79
CA GLU A 50 -2.51 -10.44 -0.93
C GLU A 50 -1.79 -10.30 0.41
N LEU A 51 -2.51 -9.82 1.44
CA LEU A 51 -1.99 -9.79 2.81
C LEU A 51 -2.63 -10.85 3.69
N PRO A 52 -1.84 -11.79 4.25
CA PRO A 52 -2.25 -12.58 5.39
C PRO A 52 -2.64 -11.67 6.56
N ALA A 53 -3.66 -12.06 7.35
CA ALA A 53 -4.21 -11.25 8.44
C ALA A 53 -3.15 -10.66 9.41
N ARG A 54 -2.08 -11.42 9.72
CA ARG A 54 -0.97 -10.94 10.57
C ARG A 54 -0.19 -9.79 9.93
N GLN A 55 0.06 -9.86 8.62
CA GLN A 55 0.76 -8.81 7.88
C GLN A 55 -0.15 -7.61 7.65
N TYR A 56 -1.45 -7.83 7.46
CA TYR A 56 -2.44 -6.76 7.37
C TYR A 56 -2.46 -5.88 8.62
N GLN A 57 -2.48 -6.47 9.83
CA GLN A 57 -2.37 -5.70 11.07
C GLN A 57 -1.08 -4.88 11.16
N LEU A 58 0.04 -5.42 10.66
CA LEU A 58 1.34 -4.74 10.67
C LEU A 58 1.39 -3.55 9.70
N VAL A 59 0.83 -3.74 8.51
CA VAL A 59 0.65 -2.68 7.50
C VAL A 59 -0.28 -1.61 8.07
N PHE A 60 -1.42 -1.99 8.61
CA PHE A 60 -2.39 -1.07 9.21
C PHE A 60 -1.77 -0.19 10.30
N ARG A 61 -1.02 -0.79 11.25
CA ARG A 61 -0.28 -0.03 12.29
C ARG A 61 0.82 0.86 11.73
N THR A 62 1.40 0.49 10.59
CA THR A 62 2.49 1.25 9.96
C THR A 62 1.99 2.51 9.25
N PHE A 63 0.79 2.46 8.69
CA PHE A 63 0.20 3.56 7.94
C PHE A 63 -0.84 4.36 8.76
N GLY A 64 -1.31 3.83 9.89
CA GLY A 64 -1.92 4.64 10.95
C GLY A 64 -3.38 5.05 10.74
N PHE A 65 -4.15 4.30 9.94
CA PHE A 65 -5.49 4.60 9.40
C PHE A 65 -5.44 5.51 8.16
N ASP A 66 -5.53 4.89 6.97
CA ASP A 66 -5.85 5.51 5.66
C ASP A 66 -5.84 4.45 4.52
N GLY A 67 -5.96 3.16 4.87
CA GLY A 67 -5.93 2.09 3.88
C GLY A 67 -7.23 2.05 3.13
N LEU A 68 -7.22 2.51 1.89
CA LEU A 68 -8.39 2.41 1.02
C LEU A 68 -8.52 0.95 0.56
N PRO A 69 -9.75 0.41 0.53
CA PRO A 69 -9.97 -0.92 -0.02
C PRO A 69 -9.50 -0.93 -1.47
N TYR A 70 -8.69 -1.92 -1.85
CA TYR A 70 -8.29 -2.06 -3.24
C TYR A 70 -9.52 -2.48 -4.04
N PRO A 71 -9.92 -1.74 -5.09
CA PRO A 71 -11.06 -2.14 -5.91
C PRO A 71 -10.63 -3.40 -6.66
N HIS A 72 -11.00 -4.57 -6.12
CA HIS A 72 -11.05 -5.76 -6.91
C HIS A 72 -12.09 -5.50 -7.99
N VAL A 73 -11.62 -5.40 -9.25
CA VAL A 73 -12.47 -5.75 -10.38
C VAL A 73 -12.79 -7.24 -10.25
#